data_AF-A0A9D1LTB5-F1
#
_entry.id   AF-A0A9D1LTB5-F1
#
_cell.length_a   1.000
_cell.length_b   1.000
_cell.length_c   1.000
_cell.angle_alpha   90.00
_cell.angle_beta   90.00
_cell.angle_gamma   90.00
#
_symmetry.space_group_name_H-M   'P 1'
#
loop_
_entity.id
_entity.type
_entity.pdbx_description
1 polymer ?
#
loop_
_entity_poly.entity_id
_entity_poly.type
_entity_poly.pdbx_seq_one_letter_code
_entity_poly.pdbx_strand_id
1 'polypeptide(L)'
;MDVGIIKGGTVVNAVFFAGFDDAEAFFEAGVWPDAECVVELPEGYGIGDSYDAQTGEWTKAPAPEEPDEPEPTLEERLEATEEENRQLKAQVKAQSQSLLMLEDCLVEMAGVVYA
;
A
#
# COMPACT_ATOMS: atom_id res chain seq x y z
N MET A 1 12.03 5.06 21.38
CA MET A 1 11.88 3.59 21.39
C MET A 1 10.42 3.26 21.58
N ASP A 2 9.93 2.19 20.95
CA ASP A 2 8.55 1.76 21.08
C ASP A 2 8.42 0.83 22.27
N VAL A 3 7.46 1.13 23.15
CA VAL A 3 7.19 0.35 24.37
C VAL A 3 5.76 -0.17 24.30
N GLY A 4 5.62 -1.49 24.43
CA GLY A 4 4.35 -2.18 24.56
C GLY A 4 3.88 -2.21 26.01
N ILE A 5 2.63 -1.86 26.23
CA ILE A 5 1.94 -1.98 27.52
C ILE A 5 1.13 -3.27 27.48
N ILE A 6 1.46 -4.20 28.36
CA ILE A 6 0.91 -5.56 28.36
C ILE A 6 -0.18 -5.68 29.41
N LYS A 7 -1.32 -6.26 29.03
CA LYS A 7 -2.42 -6.60 29.93
C LYS A 7 -2.99 -7.95 29.52
N GLY A 8 -3.00 -8.92 30.45
CA GLY A 8 -3.44 -10.29 30.17
C GLY A 8 -2.60 -10.95 29.05
N GLY A 9 -1.29 -10.69 29.02
CA GLY A 9 -0.38 -11.22 27.99
C GLY A 9 -0.59 -10.67 26.57
N THR A 10 -1.32 -9.56 26.39
CA THR A 10 -1.52 -8.91 25.09
C THR A 10 -1.10 -7.44 25.14
N VAL A 11 -0.52 -6.93 24.05
CA VAL A 11 -0.23 -5.50 23.89
C VAL A 11 -1.54 -4.75 23.72
N VAL A 12 -1.91 -3.98 24.74
CA VAL A 12 -3.13 -3.14 24.71
C VAL A 12 -2.86 -1.72 24.24
N ASN A 13 -1.60 -1.28 24.32
CA ASN A 13 -1.18 0.04 23.88
C ASN A 13 0.31 0.03 23.54
N ALA A 14 0.71 0.87 22.59
CA ALA A 14 2.09 1.06 22.17
C ALA A 14 2.42 2.55 22.21
N VAL A 15 3.45 2.92 22.97
CA VAL A 15 3.82 4.31 23.23
C VAL A 15 5.31 4.51 22.97
N PHE A 16 5.64 5.65 22.36
CA PHE A 16 7.02 6.01 22.12
C PHE A 16 7.61 6.77 23.32
N PHE A 17 8.76 6.30 23.81
CA PHE A 17 9.54 6.96 24.86
C PHE A 17 10.95 7.33 24.39
N ALA A 18 11.57 8.31 25.04
CA ALA A 18 12.97 8.68 24.78
C ALA A 18 13.94 7.63 25.32
N GLY A 19 13.63 7.05 26.48
CA GLY A 19 14.33 5.89 27.07
C GLY A 19 13.38 4.95 27.81
N PHE A 20 13.86 3.75 28.14
CA PHE A 20 13.04 2.74 28.81
C PHE A 20 12.74 3.11 30.26
N ASP A 21 13.70 3.74 30.94
CA ASP A 21 13.55 4.26 32.30
C ASP A 21 12.35 5.22 32.43
N ASP A 22 12.08 6.02 31.39
CA ASP A 22 10.89 6.89 31.36
C ASP A 22 9.60 6.07 31.31
N ALA A 23 9.57 4.98 30.54
CA ALA A 23 8.42 4.11 30.46
C ALA A 23 8.16 3.37 31.78
N GLU A 24 9.22 2.91 32.46
CA GLU A 24 9.13 2.31 33.80
C GLU A 24 8.59 3.31 34.82
N ALA A 25 9.07 4.55 34.81
CA ALA A 25 8.58 5.60 35.71
C ALA A 25 7.07 5.87 35.54
N PHE A 26 6.57 5.85 34.30
CA PHE A 26 5.13 6.01 34.02
C PHE A 26 4.31 4.78 34.46
N PHE A 27 4.88 3.59 34.31
CA PHE A 27 4.28 2.35 34.81
C PHE A 27 4.18 2.36 36.35
N GLU A 28 5.27 2.71 37.05
CA GLU A 28 5.29 2.84 38.52
C GLU A 28 4.37 3.94 39.03
N ALA A 29 4.21 5.03 38.27
CA ALA A 29 3.26 6.10 38.58
C ALA A 29 1.79 5.67 38.40
N GLY A 30 1.52 4.47 37.90
CA GLY A 30 0.17 3.92 37.73
C GLY A 30 -0.61 4.56 36.59
N VAL A 31 0.07 5.10 35.58
CA VAL A 31 -0.57 5.70 34.39
C VAL A 31 -1.42 4.65 33.65
N TRP A 32 -1.03 3.38 33.71
CA TRP A 32 -1.77 2.24 33.17
C TRP A 32 -2.12 1.28 34.31
N PRO A 33 -3.21 1.54 35.06
CA PRO A 33 -3.52 0.82 36.30
C PRO A 33 -3.85 -0.68 36.10
N ASP A 34 -4.22 -1.07 34.88
CA ASP A 34 -4.53 -2.45 34.52
C ASP A 34 -3.40 -3.16 33.75
N ALA A 35 -2.25 -2.51 33.59
CA ALA A 35 -1.11 -3.11 32.91
C ALA A 35 -0.35 -4.05 33.85
N GLU A 36 0.05 -5.20 33.36
CA GLU A 36 0.86 -6.19 34.08
C GLU A 36 2.35 -5.87 33.98
N CYS A 37 2.80 -5.40 32.82
CA CYS A 37 4.17 -4.94 32.60
C CYS A 37 4.27 -4.01 31.39
N VAL A 38 5.43 -3.36 31.28
CA VAL A 38 5.87 -2.63 30.10
C VAL A 38 7.12 -3.30 29.54
N VAL A 39 7.20 -3.43 28.22
CA VAL A 39 8.33 -4.09 27.53
C VAL A 39 8.68 -3.34 26.26
N GLU A 40 9.95 -3.35 25.89
CA GLU A 40 10.38 -2.83 24.61
C GLU A 40 9.75 -3.64 23.49
N LEU A 41 9.11 -2.95 22.56
CA LEU A 41 8.36 -3.55 21.46
C LEU A 41 9.33 -3.89 20.33
N PRO A 42 9.45 -5.17 19.91
CA PRO A 42 10.29 -5.53 18.78
C PRO A 42 9.71 -4.98 17.45
N GLU A 43 10.59 -4.80 16.47
CA GLU A 43 10.18 -4.28 15.17
C GLU A 43 9.11 -5.16 14.50
N GLY A 44 8.04 -4.52 14.04
CA GLY A 44 6.92 -5.19 13.38
C GLY A 44 5.94 -5.89 14.32
N TYR A 45 6.06 -5.71 15.63
CA TYR A 45 5.01 -6.03 16.61
C TYR A 45 4.24 -4.77 17.00
N GLY A 46 3.05 -4.93 17.54
CA GLY A 46 2.08 -3.87 17.74
C GLY A 46 0.95 -4.22 18.67
N ILE A 47 -0.02 -3.31 18.75
CA ILE A 47 -1.27 -3.50 19.50
C ILE A 47 -1.99 -4.74 18.97
N GLY A 48 -2.44 -5.60 19.89
CA GLY A 48 -3.12 -6.86 19.58
C GLY A 48 -2.20 -8.09 19.56
N ASP A 49 -0.88 -7.90 19.42
CA ASP A 49 0.07 -9.01 19.53
C ASP A 49 0.17 -9.50 20.98
N SER A 50 0.42 -10.78 21.16
CA SER A 50 0.58 -11.36 22.49
C SER A 50 2.05 -11.50 22.88
N TYR A 51 2.33 -11.24 24.14
CA TYR A 51 3.64 -11.35 24.77
C TYR A 51 3.55 -12.26 25.99
N ASP A 52 4.38 -13.30 26.03
CA ASP A 52 4.50 -14.18 27.19
C ASP A 52 5.65 -13.72 28.10
N ALA A 53 5.31 -13.16 29.26
CA ALA A 53 6.29 -12.67 30.23
C ALA A 53 7.12 -13.78 30.90
N GLN A 54 6.71 -15.05 30.82
CA GLN A 54 7.46 -16.17 31.41
C GLN A 54 8.58 -16.65 30.48
N THR A 55 8.31 -16.70 29.18
CA THR A 55 9.22 -17.21 28.16
C THR A 55 9.94 -16.10 27.39
N GLY A 56 9.39 -14.89 27.39
CA GLY A 56 9.85 -13.75 26.60
C GLY A 56 9.46 -13.85 25.12
N GLU A 57 8.55 -14.76 24.75
CA GLU A 57 8.15 -14.99 23.36
C GLU A 57 7.04 -14.04 22.91
N TRP A 58 7.09 -13.66 21.63
CA TRP A 58 6.12 -12.82 20.96
C TRP A 58 5.32 -13.63 19.93
N THR A 59 4.01 -13.45 19.90
CA THR A 59 3.14 -14.04 18.88
C THR A 59 2.32 -12.95 18.21
N LYS A 60 2.37 -12.90 16.88
CA LYS A 60 1.60 -11.92 16.11
C LYS A 60 0.12 -12.25 16.14
N ALA A 61 -0.69 -11.20 16.29
CA ALA A 61 -2.10 -11.27 16.01
C ALA A 61 -2.32 -11.70 14.55
N PRO A 62 -3.35 -12.50 14.27
CA PRO A 62 -3.78 -12.71 12.90
C PRO A 62 -4.07 -11.35 12.27
N ALA A 63 -3.49 -11.10 11.09
CA ALA A 63 -3.80 -9.90 10.33
C ALA A 63 -5.32 -9.86 10.06
N PRO A 64 -5.99 -8.71 10.19
CA PRO A 64 -7.33 -8.57 9.69
C PRO A 64 -7.33 -9.00 8.22
N GLU A 65 -8.22 -9.93 7.85
CA GLU A 65 -8.45 -10.21 6.43
C GLU A 65 -8.91 -8.89 5.80
N GLU A 66 -8.13 -8.36 4.86
CA GLU A 66 -8.58 -7.23 4.06
C GLU A 66 -9.87 -7.67 3.35
N PRO A 67 -10.92 -6.84 3.35
CA PRO A 67 -12.12 -7.18 2.59
C PRO A 67 -11.72 -7.32 1.12
N ASP A 68 -11.97 -8.50 0.54
CA ASP A 68 -11.72 -8.76 -0.87
C ASP A 68 -12.42 -7.67 -1.70
N GLU A 69 -11.64 -6.85 -2.41
CA GLU A 69 -12.21 -5.97 -3.43
C GLU A 69 -12.90 -6.85 -4.47
N PRO A 70 -14.16 -6.54 -4.86
CA PRO A 70 -14.85 -7.35 -5.86
C PRO A 70 -14.06 -7.29 -7.17
N GLU A 71 -13.58 -8.45 -7.63
CA GLU A 71 -12.94 -8.55 -8.94
C GLU A 71 -13.91 -8.08 -10.04
N PRO A 72 -13.46 -7.28 -11.02
CA PRO A 72 -14.32 -6.82 -12.10
C PRO A 72 -14.85 -8.03 -12.87
N THR A 73 -16.14 -8.00 -13.14
CA THR A 73 -16.83 -9.06 -13.86
C THR A 73 -16.28 -9.21 -15.27
N LEU A 74 -16.50 -10.38 -15.89
CA LEU A 74 -16.09 -10.61 -17.28
C LEU A 74 -16.74 -9.59 -18.24
N GLU A 75 -17.96 -9.15 -17.95
CA GLU A 75 -18.71 -8.18 -18.74
C GLU A 75 -18.05 -6.79 -18.68
N GLU A 76 -17.68 -6.32 -17.48
CA GLU A 76 -16.97 -5.04 -17.30
C GLU A 76 -15.60 -5.04 -17.99
N ARG A 77 -14.88 -6.17 -17.93
CA ARG A 77 -13.59 -6.33 -18.59
C ARG A 77 -13.72 -6.33 -20.12
N LEU A 78 -14.79 -6.93 -20.65
CA LEU A 78 -15.06 -6.95 -22.09
C LEU A 78 -15.41 -5.55 -22.59
N GLU A 79 -16.28 -4.82 -21.89
CA GLU A 79 -16.67 -3.46 -22.28
C GLU A 79 -15.46 -2.52 -22.30
N ALA A 80 -14.61 -2.57 -21.27
CA ALA A 80 -13.37 -1.78 -21.22
C ALA A 80 -12.42 -2.14 -22.37
N THR A 81 -12.26 -3.43 -22.68
CA THR A 81 -11.39 -3.90 -23.76
C THR A 81 -11.92 -3.50 -25.14
N GLU A 82 -13.24 -3.52 -25.35
CA GLU A 82 -13.87 -3.09 -26.60
C GLU A 82 -13.73 -1.58 -26.82
N GLU A 83 -13.86 -0.79 -25.76
CA GLU A 83 -13.66 0.66 -25.81
C GLU A 83 -12.20 1.00 -26.12
N GLU A 84 -11.25 0.36 -25.44
CA GLU A 84 -9.82 0.55 -25.69
C GLU A 84 -9.46 0.18 -27.14
N ASN A 85 -9.94 -0.97 -27.64
CA ASN A 85 -9.73 -1.36 -29.04
C ASN A 85 -10.31 -0.36 -30.03
N ARG A 86 -11.46 0.25 -29.72
CA ARG A 86 -12.08 1.27 -30.57
C ARG A 86 -11.21 2.53 -30.63
N GLN A 87 -10.72 2.99 -29.49
CA GLN A 87 -9.84 4.16 -29.39
C GLN A 87 -8.51 3.92 -30.12
N LEU A 88 -7.87 2.77 -29.89
CA LEU A 88 -6.62 2.40 -30.55
C LEU A 88 -6.78 2.31 -32.06
N LYS A 89 -7.85 1.67 -32.56
CA LYS A 89 -8.13 1.61 -34.01
C LYS A 89 -8.34 2.99 -34.61
N ALA A 90 -9.01 3.89 -33.91
CA ALA A 90 -9.19 5.27 -34.37
C ALA A 90 -7.85 6.02 -34.45
N GLN A 91 -6.99 5.86 -33.43
CA GLN A 91 -5.67 6.48 -33.40
C GLN A 91 -4.76 5.97 -34.52
N VAL A 92 -4.72 4.65 -34.75
CA VAL A 92 -3.94 4.04 -35.84
C VAL A 92 -4.42 4.56 -37.19
N LYS A 93 -5.74 4.65 -37.39
CA LYS A 93 -6.31 5.21 -38.63
C LYS A 93 -5.92 6.67 -38.84
N ALA A 94 -6.00 7.48 -37.79
CA ALA A 94 -5.60 8.89 -37.85
C ALA A 94 -4.11 9.03 -38.19
N GLN A 95 -3.23 8.24 -37.57
CA GLN A 95 -1.79 8.24 -37.88
C GLN A 95 -1.52 7.81 -39.32
N SER A 96 -2.19 6.77 -39.81
CA SER A 96 -2.08 6.34 -41.20
C SER A 96 -2.49 7.44 -42.17
N GLN A 97 -3.56 8.17 -41.89
CA GLN A 97 -4.00 9.30 -42.71
C GLN A 97 -2.99 10.47 -42.67
N SER A 98 -2.45 10.80 -41.49
CA SER A 98 -1.41 11.81 -41.37
C SER A 98 -0.14 11.44 -42.14
N LEU A 99 0.26 10.17 -42.12
CA LEU A 99 1.42 9.68 -42.89
C LEU A 99 1.19 9.83 -44.38
N LEU A 100 0.03 9.43 -44.90
CA LEU A 100 -0.30 9.58 -46.33
C LEU A 100 -0.28 11.05 -46.77
N MET A 101 -0.81 11.96 -45.95
CA MET A 101 -0.75 13.39 -46.23
C MET A 101 0.69 13.91 -46.26
N LEU A 102 1.54 13.46 -45.32
CA LEU A 102 2.95 13.85 -45.30
C LEU A 102 3.72 13.29 -46.51
N GLU A 103 3.43 12.07 -46.92
CA GLU A 103 4.01 11.48 -48.14
C GLU A 103 3.62 12.31 -49.37
N ASP A 104 2.37 12.71 -49.50
CA ASP A 104 1.89 13.53 -50.62
C ASP A 104 2.55 14.92 -50.65
N CYS A 105 2.65 15.59 -49.48
CA CYS A 105 3.38 16.86 -49.38
C CYS A 105 4.86 16.74 -49.78
N LEU A 106 5.53 15.64 -49.41
CA LEU A 106 6.92 15.40 -49.78
C LEU A 106 7.07 15.18 -51.29
N VAL A 107 6.13 14.48 -51.91
CA VAL A 107 6.11 14.28 -53.37
C VAL A 107 5.89 15.60 -54.10
N GLU A 108 4.96 16.44 -53.64
CA GLU A 108 4.74 17.77 -54.21
C GLU A 108 5.97 18.67 -54.08
N MET A 109 6.62 18.70 -52.91
CA MET A 109 7.85 19.47 -52.71
C MET A 109 9.01 18.97 -53.57
N ALA A 110 9.17 17.65 -53.73
CA ALA A 110 10.19 17.08 -54.60
C ALA A 110 9.95 17.47 -56.07
N GLY A 111 8.69 17.53 -56.51
CA GLY A 111 8.31 18.01 -57.83
C GLY A 111 8.68 19.48 -58.09
N VAL A 112 8.58 20.35 -57.08
CA VAL A 112 8.97 21.77 -57.18
C VAL A 112 10.48 21.97 -57.17
N VAL A 113 11.23 21.15 -56.42
CA VAL A 113 12.69 21.31 -56.26
C VAL A 113 13.47 20.72 -57.44
N TYR A 114 12.93 19.73 -58.16
CA TYR A 114 13.58 19.07 -59.30
C TYR A 114 12.97 19.41 -60.68
N ALA A 115 11.97 20.31 -60.75
CA ALA A 115 11.46 20.89 -61.99
C ALA A 115 12.18 22.19 -62.36
#